data_AF-A0A800NDV7-F1
#
_entry.id   AF-A0A800NDV7-F1
#
_cell.length_a   1.000
_cell.length_b   1.000
_cell.length_c   1.000
_cell.angle_alpha   90.00
_cell.angle_beta   90.00
_cell.angle_gamma   90.00
#
_symmetry.space_group_name_H-M   'P 1'
#
loop_
_entity.id
_entity.type
_entity.pdbx_description
1 polymer ?
#
loop_
_entity_poly.entity_id
_entity_poly.type
_entity_poly.pdbx_seq_one_letter_code
_entity_poly.pdbx_strand_id
1 'polypeptide(L)'
;MEFLKKIESALLSEDPFVQQYAVTILKDSYLATEDTLLIALDAYDKGRTDLFPASILPHIDFMPIDEKGMQEIMSRLDIEHEHLIYFLRLAANAPVELQLKYKEKMPYVNKNYYKVLEEIKQSETPELHQQLQSVIVQLESNYFNGSLFKLGKQMLRELLLRNEISEEGTVNNLRSFIQDHSFIPYDGIYKIFLAGELRLDSLVPDLIMILKKKENVAVEEAAKALIKIGTPAVVKAVEEAALHENACFFAIDILAKIKSSEAEAALLRLFNETDRTDIKTVVSDALCQQLSVKGIPLVESLLKTGFDSSILDLKESFYANVKINGINHPLSDELKRRLKKEVEKQRVIQERMDAGLIPLNKSPELKVGRNDPCPCGSGKKFKKCCL
;
A
#
# COMPACT_ATOMS: atom_id res chain seq x y z
N MET A 1 -11.79 9.45 -14.09
CA MET A 1 -13.18 9.68 -13.62
C MET A 1 -14.07 8.46 -13.79
N GLU A 2 -13.95 7.64 -14.85
CA GLU A 2 -14.73 6.40 -14.99
C GLU A 2 -14.29 5.29 -14.02
N PHE A 3 -12.99 5.09 -13.84
CA PHE A 3 -12.44 4.08 -12.91
C PHE A 3 -12.99 4.27 -11.49
N LEU A 4 -12.79 5.44 -10.88
CA LEU A 4 -13.20 5.70 -9.50
C LEU A 4 -14.70 5.49 -9.28
N LYS A 5 -15.55 5.89 -10.24
CA LYS A 5 -17.01 5.63 -10.16
C LYS A 5 -17.34 4.14 -10.14
N LYS A 6 -16.66 3.32 -10.95
CA LYS A 6 -16.84 1.85 -10.93
C LYS A 6 -16.42 1.29 -9.57
N ILE A 7 -15.31 1.77 -9.01
CA ILE A 7 -14.83 1.36 -7.68
C ILE A 7 -15.79 1.75 -6.57
N GLU A 8 -16.28 3.00 -6.56
CA GLU A 8 -17.25 3.47 -5.57
C GLU A 8 -18.56 2.68 -5.62
N SER A 9 -19.03 2.33 -6.83
CA SER A 9 -20.15 1.39 -6.98
C SER A 9 -19.83 -0.01 -6.47
N ALA A 10 -18.59 -0.49 -6.66
CA ALA A 10 -18.14 -1.80 -6.21
C ALA A 10 -17.96 -1.88 -4.68
N LEU A 11 -17.60 -0.78 -4.01
CA LEU A 11 -17.57 -0.69 -2.55
C LEU A 11 -18.95 -0.97 -1.94
N LEU A 12 -20.02 -0.55 -2.60
CA LEU A 12 -21.41 -0.78 -2.17
C LEU A 12 -21.97 -2.15 -2.58
N SER A 13 -21.16 -3.02 -3.19
CA SER A 13 -21.59 -4.34 -3.65
C SER A 13 -21.94 -5.26 -2.49
N GLU A 14 -23.05 -5.99 -2.59
CA GLU A 14 -23.39 -7.10 -1.68
C GLU A 14 -22.52 -8.35 -1.89
N ASP A 15 -21.75 -8.39 -2.98
CA ASP A 15 -20.76 -9.44 -3.20
C ASP A 15 -19.44 -9.09 -2.47
N PRO A 16 -19.07 -9.82 -1.40
CA PRO A 16 -17.93 -9.47 -0.56
C PRO A 16 -16.59 -9.54 -1.30
N PHE A 17 -16.47 -10.40 -2.32
CA PHE A 17 -15.25 -10.47 -3.14
C PHE A 17 -15.10 -9.22 -4.00
N VAL A 18 -16.21 -8.68 -4.52
CA VAL A 18 -16.19 -7.45 -5.30
C VAL A 18 -15.89 -6.25 -4.41
N GLN A 19 -16.52 -6.18 -3.24
CA GLN A 19 -16.33 -5.11 -2.27
C GLN A 19 -14.88 -5.07 -1.75
N GLN A 20 -14.33 -6.21 -1.31
CA GLN A 20 -12.96 -6.29 -0.80
C GLN A 20 -11.92 -6.00 -1.89
N TYR A 21 -12.15 -6.49 -3.10
CA TYR A 21 -11.25 -6.23 -4.23
C TYR A 21 -11.25 -4.74 -4.59
N ALA A 22 -12.41 -4.06 -4.55
CA ALA A 22 -12.50 -2.63 -4.78
C ALA A 22 -11.62 -1.81 -3.82
N VAL A 23 -11.60 -2.16 -2.53
CA VAL A 23 -10.70 -1.52 -1.55
C VAL A 23 -9.24 -1.80 -1.90
N THR A 24 -8.93 -3.06 -2.22
CA THR A 24 -7.56 -3.51 -2.54
C THR A 24 -6.97 -2.74 -3.72
N ILE A 25 -7.72 -2.57 -4.81
CA ILE A 25 -7.19 -1.92 -6.02
C ILE A 25 -7.19 -0.39 -5.95
N LEU A 26 -7.92 0.18 -4.99
CA LEU A 26 -7.92 1.61 -4.70
C LEU A 26 -6.74 1.99 -3.80
N LYS A 27 -6.29 1.08 -2.93
CA LYS A 27 -5.10 1.28 -2.09
C LYS A 27 -3.88 1.62 -2.94
N ASP A 28 -3.11 2.60 -2.48
CA ASP A 28 -1.90 3.14 -3.14
C ASP A 28 -2.11 3.72 -4.55
N SER A 29 -3.34 3.79 -5.08
CA SER A 29 -3.63 4.47 -6.35
C SER A 29 -3.65 6.00 -6.22
N TYR A 30 -3.80 6.50 -4.98
CA TYR A 30 -3.98 7.92 -4.65
C TYR A 30 -5.18 8.59 -5.35
N LEU A 31 -6.18 7.80 -5.75
CA LEU A 31 -7.42 8.28 -6.37
C LEU A 31 -8.59 8.44 -5.40
N ALA A 32 -8.51 7.82 -4.23
CA ALA A 32 -9.55 7.95 -3.22
C ALA A 32 -9.71 9.41 -2.80
N THR A 33 -10.96 9.82 -2.61
CA THR A 33 -11.33 11.15 -2.12
C THR A 33 -11.96 11.05 -0.75
N GLU A 34 -12.23 12.19 -0.14
CA GLU A 34 -13.01 12.32 1.09
C GLU A 34 -14.42 11.72 0.92
N ASP A 35 -15.06 11.90 -0.24
CA ASP A 35 -16.35 11.29 -0.54
C ASP A 35 -16.24 9.76 -0.67
N THR A 36 -15.12 9.26 -1.22
CA THR A 36 -14.86 7.82 -1.32
C THR A 36 -14.78 7.17 0.07
N LEU A 37 -14.23 7.87 1.09
CA LEU A 37 -14.26 7.41 2.47
C LEU A 37 -15.69 7.27 3.01
N LEU A 38 -16.54 8.26 2.77
CA LEU A 38 -17.93 8.22 3.22
C LEU A 38 -18.68 7.04 2.59
N ILE A 39 -18.47 6.79 1.30
CA ILE A 39 -19.02 5.61 0.61
C ILE A 39 -18.51 4.31 1.25
N ALA A 40 -17.24 4.25 1.64
CA ALA A 40 -16.67 3.09 2.32
C ALA A 40 -17.24 2.88 3.73
N LEU A 41 -17.50 3.95 4.49
CA LEU A 41 -18.17 3.87 5.79
C LEU A 41 -19.63 3.42 5.64
N ASP A 42 -20.36 3.95 4.65
CA ASP A 42 -21.71 3.49 4.30
C ASP A 42 -21.72 2.02 3.88
N ALA A 43 -20.72 1.59 3.13
CA ALA A 43 -20.55 0.19 2.71
C ALA A 43 -20.30 -0.73 3.92
N TYR A 44 -19.47 -0.29 4.87
CA TYR A 44 -19.21 -1.00 6.11
C TYR A 44 -20.51 -1.15 6.94
N ASP A 45 -21.29 -0.08 7.11
CA ASP A 45 -22.54 -0.11 7.87
C ASP A 45 -23.59 -1.06 7.25
N LYS A 46 -23.60 -1.16 5.92
CA LYS A 46 -24.47 -2.09 5.17
C LYS A 46 -23.99 -3.54 5.29
N GLY A 47 -22.70 -3.75 5.53
CA GLY A 47 -21.99 -5.03 5.46
C GLY A 47 -22.11 -5.91 6.69
N ARG A 48 -23.32 -6.46 6.95
CA ARG A 48 -23.54 -7.58 7.89
C ARG A 48 -23.40 -8.93 7.19
N THR A 49 -22.25 -9.24 6.59
CA THR A 49 -22.05 -10.56 5.96
C THR A 49 -21.17 -11.45 6.83
N ASP A 50 -21.68 -12.63 7.18
CA ASP A 50 -21.03 -13.68 8.01
C ASP A 50 -19.74 -14.29 7.39
N LEU A 51 -19.24 -13.75 6.27
CA LEU A 51 -18.07 -14.25 5.54
C LEU A 51 -16.81 -13.49 5.96
N PHE A 52 -16.07 -13.99 6.95
CA PHE A 52 -14.77 -13.44 7.33
C PHE A 52 -13.76 -13.44 6.16
N PRO A 53 -12.87 -12.43 6.02
CA PRO A 53 -12.84 -11.18 6.75
C PRO A 53 -13.65 -10.11 5.99
N ALA A 54 -14.99 -10.12 6.11
CA ALA A 54 -15.89 -9.21 5.37
C ALA A 54 -15.78 -7.73 5.75
N SER A 55 -15.05 -7.37 6.81
CA SER A 55 -14.93 -5.97 7.16
C SER A 55 -13.88 -5.30 6.27
N ILE A 56 -14.33 -4.36 5.45
CA ILE A 56 -13.46 -3.45 4.70
C ILE A 56 -12.77 -2.42 5.60
N LEU A 57 -13.30 -2.20 6.81
CA LEU A 57 -12.84 -1.16 7.73
C LEU A 57 -11.32 -1.19 8.04
N PRO A 58 -10.67 -2.36 8.23
CA PRO A 58 -9.23 -2.45 8.45
C PRO A 58 -8.38 -2.03 7.24
N HIS A 59 -9.00 -1.90 6.07
CA HIS A 59 -8.32 -1.77 4.78
C HIS A 59 -8.53 -0.39 4.14
N ILE A 60 -9.32 0.50 4.74
CA ILE A 60 -9.63 1.84 4.20
C ILE A 60 -8.84 2.96 4.86
N ASP A 61 -7.82 2.63 5.66
CA ASP A 61 -7.02 3.60 6.43
C ASP A 61 -6.16 4.54 5.57
N PHE A 62 -6.03 4.26 4.28
CA PHE A 62 -5.32 5.12 3.32
C PHE A 62 -6.17 6.26 2.74
N MET A 63 -7.49 6.27 2.96
CA MET A 63 -8.39 7.24 2.34
C MET A 63 -8.25 8.63 2.99
N PRO A 64 -8.38 9.73 2.21
CA PRO A 64 -8.36 11.09 2.76
C PRO A 64 -9.51 11.35 3.73
N ILE A 65 -9.24 12.15 4.77
CA ILE A 65 -10.21 12.49 5.81
C ILE A 65 -10.30 14.01 5.92
N ASP A 66 -11.48 14.55 5.67
CA ASP A 66 -11.84 15.93 5.97
C ASP A 66 -12.68 16.01 7.26
N GLU A 67 -13.21 17.21 7.53
CA GLU A 67 -14.08 17.46 8.69
C GLU A 67 -15.30 16.54 8.70
N LYS A 68 -15.94 16.30 7.54
CA LYS A 68 -17.14 15.46 7.44
C LYS A 68 -16.80 14.00 7.69
N GLY A 69 -15.74 13.49 7.07
CA GLY A 69 -15.23 12.14 7.32
C GLY A 69 -14.84 11.93 8.78
N MET A 70 -14.20 12.91 9.42
CA MET A 70 -13.85 12.83 10.83
C MET A 70 -15.11 12.77 11.71
N GLN A 71 -16.13 13.60 11.45
CA GLN A 71 -17.40 13.54 12.19
C GLN A 71 -18.07 12.17 12.08
N GLU A 72 -18.03 11.57 10.89
CA GLU A 72 -18.61 10.26 10.60
C GLU A 72 -17.86 9.10 11.29
N ILE A 73 -16.53 9.22 11.42
CA ILE A 73 -15.74 8.31 12.25
C ILE A 73 -16.11 8.47 13.73
N MET A 74 -16.21 9.71 14.22
CA MET A 74 -16.52 9.99 15.63
C MET A 74 -17.92 9.50 16.03
N SER A 75 -18.91 9.60 15.15
CA SER A 75 -20.27 9.11 15.44
C SER A 75 -20.32 7.59 15.64
N ARG A 76 -19.40 6.82 15.02
CA ARG A 76 -19.29 5.37 15.17
C ARG A 76 -18.43 4.95 16.37
N LEU A 77 -17.46 5.77 16.77
CA LEU A 77 -16.66 5.54 17.99
C LEU A 77 -17.53 5.50 19.25
N ASP A 78 -18.64 6.24 19.27
CA ASP A 78 -19.57 6.30 20.39
C ASP A 78 -20.44 5.02 20.54
N ILE A 79 -20.48 4.14 19.52
CA ILE A 79 -21.47 3.06 19.40
C ILE A 79 -20.83 1.65 19.38
N GLU A 80 -19.65 1.47 18.78
CA GLU A 80 -19.09 0.13 18.50
C GLU A 80 -17.75 -0.16 19.22
N HIS A 81 -17.76 -1.11 20.17
CA HIS A 81 -16.56 -1.51 20.90
C HIS A 81 -15.68 -2.54 20.18
N GLU A 82 -16.23 -3.40 19.33
CA GLU A 82 -15.49 -4.49 18.67
C GLU A 82 -14.51 -3.98 17.60
N HIS A 83 -14.88 -2.89 16.91
CA HIS A 83 -14.09 -2.31 15.82
C HIS A 83 -13.41 -0.97 16.17
N LEU A 84 -13.43 -0.61 17.47
CA LEU A 84 -12.86 0.62 18.01
C LEU A 84 -11.45 0.90 17.47
N ILE A 85 -10.59 -0.13 17.44
CA ILE A 85 -9.20 0.01 17.00
C ILE A 85 -9.07 0.47 15.54
N TYR A 86 -10.00 0.06 14.66
CA TYR A 86 -9.95 0.43 13.25
C TYR A 86 -10.40 1.87 13.03
N PHE A 87 -11.45 2.31 13.73
CA PHE A 87 -11.86 3.72 13.72
C PHE A 87 -10.78 4.65 14.30
N LEU A 88 -10.11 4.24 15.38
CA LEU A 88 -8.97 5.01 15.92
C LEU A 88 -7.80 5.08 14.93
N ARG A 89 -7.51 3.99 14.20
CA ARG A 89 -6.47 3.98 13.16
C ARG A 89 -6.84 4.89 11.98
N LEU A 90 -8.10 4.87 11.56
CA LEU A 90 -8.62 5.78 10.55
C LEU A 90 -8.44 7.24 10.98
N ALA A 91 -8.94 7.61 12.16
CA ALA A 91 -8.81 8.96 12.69
C ALA A 91 -7.34 9.43 12.79
N ALA A 92 -6.42 8.53 13.14
CA ALA A 92 -4.98 8.83 13.22
C ALA A 92 -4.31 9.13 11.86
N ASN A 93 -5.00 8.92 10.74
CA ASN A 93 -4.54 9.26 9.40
C ASN A 93 -5.07 10.61 8.89
N ALA A 94 -5.96 11.27 9.64
CA ALA A 94 -6.45 12.60 9.30
C ALA A 94 -5.34 13.68 9.42
N PRO A 95 -5.51 14.87 8.82
CA PRO A 95 -4.66 16.02 9.08
C PRO A 95 -4.49 16.33 10.58
N VAL A 96 -3.30 16.81 10.97
CA VAL A 96 -2.94 17.08 12.37
C VAL A 96 -3.97 17.99 13.05
N GLU A 97 -4.46 19.00 12.35
CA GLU A 97 -5.49 19.93 12.86
C GLU A 97 -6.79 19.20 13.26
N LEU A 98 -7.27 18.28 12.42
CA LEU A 98 -8.48 17.50 12.73
C LEU A 98 -8.25 16.54 13.89
N GLN A 99 -7.08 15.88 13.94
CA GLN A 99 -6.74 15.00 15.05
C GLN A 99 -6.74 15.75 16.39
N LEU A 100 -6.15 16.95 16.43
CA LEU A 100 -6.11 17.79 17.62
C LEU A 100 -7.49 18.32 18.02
N LYS A 101 -8.31 18.72 17.03
CA LYS A 101 -9.69 19.19 17.27
C LYS A 101 -10.56 18.13 17.94
N TYR A 102 -10.39 16.86 17.58
CA TYR A 102 -11.21 15.75 18.07
C TYR A 102 -10.54 14.91 19.18
N LYS A 103 -9.36 15.29 19.68
CA LYS A 103 -8.57 14.50 20.66
C LYS A 103 -9.35 14.11 21.91
N GLU A 104 -10.23 14.97 22.41
CA GLU A 104 -11.02 14.70 23.63
C GLU A 104 -12.06 13.58 23.43
N LYS A 105 -12.48 13.33 22.17
CA LYS A 105 -13.34 12.19 21.81
C LYS A 105 -12.57 10.89 21.62
N MET A 106 -11.24 10.92 21.68
CA MET A 106 -10.36 9.76 21.49
C MET A 106 -9.50 9.51 22.75
N PRO A 107 -10.11 9.23 23.92
CA PRO A 107 -9.37 9.12 25.20
C PRO A 107 -8.40 7.93 25.26
N TYR A 108 -8.53 6.98 24.32
CA TYR A 108 -7.71 5.77 24.24
C TYR A 108 -6.34 6.00 23.56
N VAL A 109 -6.18 7.14 22.86
CA VAL A 109 -4.94 7.46 22.16
C VAL A 109 -3.90 7.98 23.17
N ASN A 110 -2.64 7.60 22.95
CA ASN A 110 -1.54 7.95 23.84
C ASN A 110 -1.39 9.48 23.98
N LYS A 111 -1.45 10.02 25.20
CA LYS A 111 -1.28 11.47 25.45
C LYS A 111 0.04 12.03 24.91
N ASN A 112 1.10 11.25 24.92
CA ASN A 112 2.39 11.67 24.35
C ASN A 112 2.30 11.85 22.83
N TYR A 113 1.44 11.08 22.14
CA TYR A 113 1.21 11.25 20.72
C TYR A 113 0.58 12.61 20.41
N TYR A 114 -0.46 13.00 21.14
CA TYR A 114 -1.08 14.33 20.96
C TYR A 114 -0.14 15.47 21.31
N LYS A 115 0.71 15.29 22.33
CA LYS A 115 1.73 16.29 22.66
C LYS A 115 2.67 16.54 21.47
N VAL A 116 3.13 15.47 20.81
CA VAL A 116 3.98 15.57 19.61
C VAL A 116 3.24 16.27 18.47
N LEU A 117 1.94 15.99 18.27
CA LEU A 117 1.13 16.67 17.25
C LEU A 117 0.94 18.17 17.54
N GLU A 118 0.74 18.54 18.81
CA GLU A 118 0.67 19.94 19.25
C GLU A 118 2.00 20.65 19.01
N GLU A 119 3.11 20.01 19.34
CA GLU A 119 4.45 20.52 19.10
C GLU A 119 4.66 20.80 17.60
N ILE A 120 4.29 19.88 16.71
CA ILE A 120 4.36 20.12 15.26
C ILE A 120 3.58 21.38 14.86
N LYS A 121 2.36 21.53 15.37
CA LYS A 121 1.47 22.62 14.95
C LYS A 121 1.87 23.99 15.50
N GLN A 122 2.42 24.03 16.70
CA GLN A 122 2.81 25.25 17.40
C GLN A 122 4.23 25.72 17.06
N SER A 123 5.10 24.81 16.61
CA SER A 123 6.50 25.13 16.29
C SER A 123 6.57 26.08 15.10
N GLU A 124 7.40 27.12 15.22
CA GLU A 124 7.83 27.94 14.07
C GLU A 124 8.61 27.09 13.06
N THR A 125 8.72 27.57 11.81
CA THR A 125 9.34 26.81 10.71
C THR A 125 10.77 26.31 11.05
N PRO A 126 11.68 27.14 11.60
CA PRO A 126 13.04 26.69 11.93
C PRO A 126 13.07 25.54 12.96
N GLU A 127 12.22 25.60 13.98
CA GLU A 127 12.09 24.62 15.04
C GLU A 127 11.54 23.30 14.49
N LEU A 128 10.55 23.37 13.58
CA LEU A 128 10.01 22.18 12.93
C LEU A 128 11.06 21.50 12.04
N HIS A 129 11.91 22.27 11.34
CA HIS A 129 13.06 21.71 10.63
C HIS A 129 14.06 21.04 11.58
N GLN A 130 14.33 21.63 12.74
CA GLN A 130 15.21 21.03 13.74
C GLN A 130 14.63 19.72 14.31
N GLN A 131 13.32 19.67 14.56
CA GLN A 131 12.63 18.46 14.99
C GLN A 131 12.71 17.37 13.92
N LEU A 132 12.45 17.71 12.65
CA LEU A 132 12.60 16.79 11.54
C LEU A 132 14.04 16.25 11.43
N GLN A 133 15.04 17.11 11.62
CA GLN A 133 16.44 16.68 11.66
C GLN A 133 16.71 15.70 12.80
N SER A 134 16.13 15.92 13.98
CA SER A 134 16.24 14.97 15.11
C SER A 134 15.60 13.62 14.76
N VAL A 135 14.45 13.63 14.09
CA VAL A 135 13.79 12.41 13.59
C VAL A 135 14.68 11.67 12.60
N ILE A 136 15.29 12.37 11.63
CA ILE A 136 16.22 11.79 10.66
C ILE A 136 17.42 11.16 11.38
N VAL A 137 18.08 11.89 12.27
CA VAL A 137 19.23 11.37 13.03
C VAL A 137 18.88 10.10 13.81
N GLN A 138 17.70 10.05 14.42
CA GLN A 138 17.22 8.86 15.13
C GLN A 138 16.94 7.67 14.20
N LEU A 139 16.42 7.92 13.00
CA LEU A 139 16.20 6.88 11.99
C LEU A 139 17.52 6.31 11.44
N GLU A 140 18.54 7.16 11.28
CA GLU A 140 19.88 6.73 10.84
C GLU A 140 20.61 5.92 11.92
N SER A 141 20.38 6.25 13.19
CA SER A 141 21.14 5.68 14.31
C SER A 141 20.58 4.34 14.80
N ASN A 142 19.37 3.94 14.38
CA ASN A 142 18.66 2.78 14.89
C ASN A 142 18.16 1.88 13.76
N TYR A 143 17.64 0.70 14.12
CA TYR A 143 16.83 -0.10 13.19
C TYR A 143 15.60 0.70 12.72
N PHE A 144 15.17 0.46 11.48
CA PHE A 144 14.02 1.14 10.89
C PHE A 144 12.81 1.17 11.84
N ASN A 145 12.30 2.37 12.11
CA ASN A 145 11.14 2.59 12.95
C ASN A 145 10.03 3.25 12.12
N GLY A 146 9.03 2.46 11.72
CA GLY A 146 7.93 2.92 10.88
C GLY A 146 7.10 4.06 11.49
N SER A 147 6.93 4.09 12.82
CA SER A 147 6.21 5.15 13.50
C SER A 147 6.96 6.48 13.45
N LEU A 148 8.29 6.42 13.65
CA LEU A 148 9.17 7.59 13.56
C LEU A 148 9.27 8.09 12.11
N PHE A 149 9.32 7.19 11.14
CA PHE A 149 9.28 7.55 9.71
C PHE A 149 7.94 8.21 9.32
N LYS A 150 6.83 7.69 9.84
CA LYS A 150 5.49 8.31 9.65
C LYS A 150 5.44 9.72 10.27
N LEU A 151 6.04 9.91 11.44
CA LEU A 151 6.12 11.21 12.10
C LEU A 151 6.88 12.24 11.24
N GLY A 152 8.03 11.87 10.68
CA GLY A 152 8.78 12.76 9.78
C GLY A 152 7.97 13.14 8.53
N LYS A 153 7.20 12.21 7.96
CA LYS A 153 6.26 12.53 6.86
C LYS A 153 5.15 13.49 7.28
N GLN A 154 4.65 13.40 8.52
CA GLN A 154 3.68 14.38 9.04
C GLN A 154 4.30 15.78 9.17
N MET A 155 5.54 15.89 9.66
CA MET A 155 6.28 17.16 9.73
C MET A 155 6.48 17.77 8.34
N LEU A 156 6.85 16.95 7.34
CA LEU A 156 7.02 17.40 5.96
C LEU A 156 5.72 17.89 5.31
N ARG A 157 4.59 17.24 5.61
CA ARG A 157 3.28 17.71 5.15
C ARG A 157 2.92 19.06 5.75
N GLU A 158 3.20 19.27 7.03
CA GLU A 158 3.01 20.58 7.66
C GLU A 158 3.91 21.64 7.01
N LEU A 159 5.17 21.32 6.69
CA LEU A 159 6.07 22.23 5.95
C LEU A 159 5.57 22.54 4.52
N LEU A 160 5.02 21.55 3.82
CA LEU A 160 4.38 21.74 2.51
C LEU A 160 3.16 22.67 2.62
N LEU A 161 2.32 22.49 3.63
CA LEU A 161 1.16 23.36 3.89
C LEU A 161 1.57 24.82 4.17
N ARG A 162 2.75 25.02 4.76
CA ARG A 162 3.33 26.35 5.02
C ARG A 162 4.04 26.96 3.79
N ASN A 163 4.14 26.25 2.67
CA ASN A 163 4.93 26.61 1.49
C ASN A 163 6.42 26.78 1.78
N GLU A 164 6.97 26.03 2.74
CA GLU A 164 8.38 26.11 3.18
C GLU A 164 9.28 25.10 2.45
N ILE A 165 8.71 24.32 1.53
CA ILE A 165 9.44 23.33 0.73
C ILE A 165 9.52 23.83 -0.72
N SER A 166 10.75 24.05 -1.20
CA SER A 166 11.02 24.39 -2.60
C SER A 166 11.13 23.15 -3.48
N GLU A 167 10.52 23.19 -4.67
CA GLU A 167 10.68 22.16 -5.71
C GLU A 167 12.15 22.06 -6.14
N GLU A 168 12.79 23.18 -6.48
CA GLU A 168 14.19 23.24 -6.90
C GLU A 168 15.12 22.68 -5.82
N GLY A 169 14.89 23.06 -4.56
CA GLY A 169 15.63 22.54 -3.42
C GLY A 169 15.45 21.02 -3.26
N THR A 170 14.24 20.51 -3.46
CA THR A 170 13.95 19.07 -3.40
C THR A 170 14.69 18.31 -4.49
N VAL A 171 14.67 18.82 -5.72
CA VAL A 171 15.37 18.23 -6.87
C VAL A 171 16.88 18.18 -6.64
N ASN A 172 17.47 19.31 -6.27
CA ASN A 172 18.93 19.41 -6.09
C ASN A 172 19.41 18.52 -4.94
N ASN A 173 18.69 18.50 -3.82
CA ASN A 173 19.05 17.68 -2.66
C ASN A 173 18.91 16.17 -2.93
N LEU A 174 17.84 15.73 -3.62
CA LEU A 174 17.72 14.30 -3.94
C LEU A 174 18.87 13.83 -4.84
N ARG A 175 19.24 14.65 -5.84
CA ARG A 175 20.32 14.32 -6.77
C ARG A 175 21.68 14.25 -6.09
N SER A 176 21.97 15.09 -5.11
CA SER A 176 23.21 14.98 -4.34
C SER A 176 23.28 13.65 -3.59
N PHE A 177 22.20 13.25 -2.91
CA PHE A 177 22.17 11.95 -2.19
C PHE A 177 22.36 10.74 -3.11
N ILE A 178 21.81 10.81 -4.32
CA ILE A 178 21.95 9.75 -5.31
C ILE A 178 23.40 9.62 -5.81
N GLN A 179 24.10 10.74 -5.99
CA GLN A 179 25.47 10.78 -6.50
C GLN A 179 26.50 10.40 -5.42
N ASP A 180 26.28 10.87 -4.19
CA ASP A 180 27.27 10.81 -3.11
C ASP A 180 27.27 9.48 -2.35
N HIS A 181 26.19 8.70 -2.44
CA HIS A 181 26.01 7.53 -1.58
C HIS A 181 25.62 6.24 -2.31
N SER A 182 26.25 5.16 -1.88
CA SER A 182 25.87 3.80 -2.26
C SER A 182 24.48 3.40 -1.73
N PHE A 183 24.01 4.06 -0.65
CA PHE A 183 22.69 3.89 -0.05
C PHE A 183 21.99 5.24 0.10
N ILE A 184 20.65 5.30 0.06
CA ILE A 184 19.94 6.58 0.22
C ILE A 184 19.63 6.81 1.70
N PRO A 185 20.17 7.88 2.34
CA PRO A 185 19.84 8.19 3.73
C PRO A 185 18.36 8.58 3.86
N TYR A 186 17.80 8.53 5.08
CA TYR A 186 16.42 8.89 5.35
C TYR A 186 16.07 10.32 4.94
N ASP A 187 17.03 11.26 4.99
CA ASP A 187 16.79 12.59 4.43
C ASP A 187 16.54 12.52 2.90
N GLY A 188 17.34 11.73 2.19
CA GLY A 188 17.13 11.44 0.77
C GLY A 188 15.80 10.72 0.51
N ILE A 189 15.44 9.74 1.34
CA ILE A 189 14.13 9.05 1.25
C ILE A 189 12.98 10.05 1.48
N TYR A 190 13.13 11.02 2.37
CA TYR A 190 12.15 12.08 2.54
C TYR A 190 12.08 13.01 1.32
N LYS A 191 13.18 13.23 0.60
CA LYS A 191 13.13 13.94 -0.70
C LYS A 191 12.39 13.14 -1.78
N ILE A 192 12.51 11.80 -1.78
CA ILE A 192 11.69 10.93 -2.65
C ILE A 192 10.20 11.09 -2.32
N PHE A 193 9.83 11.07 -1.04
CA PHE A 193 8.46 11.32 -0.59
C PHE A 193 7.94 12.67 -1.09
N LEU A 194 8.73 13.75 -0.91
CA LEU A 194 8.38 15.10 -1.37
C LEU A 194 8.23 15.17 -2.90
N ALA A 195 9.07 14.46 -3.67
CA ALA A 195 8.96 14.39 -5.12
C ALA A 195 7.59 13.86 -5.58
N GLY A 196 7.04 12.88 -4.84
CA GLY A 196 5.69 12.37 -5.05
C GLY A 196 4.59 13.36 -4.66
N GLU A 197 4.70 14.00 -3.49
CA GLU A 197 3.71 14.97 -3.01
C GLU A 197 3.64 16.21 -3.92
N LEU A 198 4.79 16.68 -4.42
CA LEU A 198 4.91 17.82 -5.34
C LEU A 198 4.73 17.43 -6.82
N ARG A 199 4.59 16.14 -7.13
CA ARG A 199 4.46 15.59 -8.51
C ARG A 199 5.59 16.04 -9.45
N LEU A 200 6.84 15.92 -9.01
CA LEU A 200 8.02 16.41 -9.74
C LEU A 200 8.41 15.48 -10.90
N ASP A 201 7.85 15.70 -12.09
CA ASP A 201 8.18 14.96 -13.32
C ASP A 201 9.69 14.99 -13.65
N SER A 202 10.40 16.06 -13.27
CA SER A 202 11.84 16.20 -13.50
C SER A 202 12.70 15.15 -12.79
N LEU A 203 12.15 14.48 -11.77
CA LEU A 203 12.83 13.44 -10.99
C LEU A 203 12.48 12.02 -11.44
N VAL A 204 11.65 11.83 -12.47
CA VAL A 204 11.29 10.49 -12.95
C VAL A 204 12.52 9.63 -13.30
N PRO A 205 13.55 10.13 -14.02
CA PRO A 205 14.76 9.35 -14.28
C PRO A 205 15.49 8.92 -13.00
N ASP A 206 15.57 9.83 -12.03
CA ASP A 206 16.21 9.61 -10.73
C ASP A 206 15.46 8.51 -9.94
N LEU A 207 14.13 8.60 -9.88
CA LEU A 207 13.28 7.60 -9.21
C LEU A 207 13.35 6.22 -9.87
N ILE A 208 13.42 6.15 -11.21
CA ILE A 208 13.59 4.88 -11.94
C ILE A 208 14.95 4.25 -11.65
N MET A 209 16.01 5.05 -11.49
CA MET A 209 17.31 4.51 -11.09
C MET A 209 17.25 3.92 -9.68
N ILE A 210 16.55 4.58 -8.75
CA ILE A 210 16.35 4.07 -7.39
C ILE A 210 15.57 2.76 -7.42
N LEU A 211 14.53 2.64 -8.24
CA LEU A 211 13.70 1.45 -8.40
C LEU A 211 14.50 0.19 -8.79
N LYS A 212 15.66 0.36 -9.44
CA LYS A 212 16.55 -0.74 -9.87
C LYS A 212 17.53 -1.20 -8.78
N LYS A 213 17.58 -0.52 -7.63
CA LYS A 213 18.45 -0.86 -6.48
C LYS A 213 17.83 -1.97 -5.62
N LYS A 214 18.62 -2.53 -4.70
CA LYS A 214 18.19 -3.57 -3.72
C LYS A 214 17.70 -2.98 -2.38
N GLU A 215 17.60 -1.66 -2.26
CA GLU A 215 17.21 -0.98 -1.02
C GLU A 215 15.70 -1.03 -0.80
N ASN A 216 15.21 -1.56 0.32
CA ASN A 216 13.77 -1.78 0.47
C ASN A 216 12.96 -0.48 0.65
N VAL A 217 13.32 0.36 1.62
CA VAL A 217 12.52 1.56 1.97
C VAL A 217 12.56 2.62 0.86
N ALA A 218 13.73 2.86 0.28
CA ALA A 218 13.90 3.84 -0.80
C ALA A 218 13.17 3.41 -2.09
N VAL A 219 13.22 2.12 -2.45
CA VAL A 219 12.50 1.57 -3.61
C VAL A 219 10.99 1.66 -3.39
N GLU A 220 10.49 1.30 -2.20
CA GLU A 220 9.07 1.43 -1.87
C GLU A 220 8.57 2.87 -1.95
N GLU A 221 9.33 3.83 -1.41
CA GLU A 221 8.95 5.24 -1.46
C GLU A 221 9.09 5.82 -2.88
N ALA A 222 10.06 5.36 -3.68
CA ALA A 222 10.20 5.74 -5.08
C ALA A 222 9.03 5.23 -5.94
N ALA A 223 8.58 4.00 -5.71
CA ALA A 223 7.37 3.46 -6.35
C ALA A 223 6.14 4.32 -6.03
N LYS A 224 5.94 4.68 -4.75
CA LYS A 224 4.85 5.58 -4.32
C LYS A 224 4.95 6.95 -4.98
N ALA A 225 6.14 7.52 -5.09
CA ALA A 225 6.36 8.80 -5.76
C ALA A 225 6.00 8.73 -7.25
N LEU A 226 6.46 7.69 -7.95
CA LEU A 226 6.13 7.46 -9.36
C LEU A 226 4.62 7.33 -9.59
N ILE A 227 3.90 6.60 -8.73
CA ILE A 227 2.44 6.47 -8.83
C ILE A 227 1.74 7.82 -8.66
N LYS A 228 2.18 8.65 -7.68
CA LYS A 228 1.61 9.99 -7.46
C LYS A 228 1.88 10.95 -8.61
N ILE A 229 3.05 10.87 -9.24
CA ILE A 229 3.39 11.66 -10.43
C ILE A 229 2.50 11.21 -11.60
N GLY A 230 2.45 9.91 -11.87
CA GLY A 230 1.40 9.28 -12.69
C GLY A 230 1.27 9.75 -14.14
N THR A 231 2.27 10.45 -14.69
CA THR A 231 2.21 11.00 -16.05
C THR A 231 2.48 9.93 -17.12
N PRO A 232 2.11 10.16 -18.39
CA PRO A 232 2.48 9.25 -19.48
C PRO A 232 4.00 9.00 -19.60
N ALA A 233 4.81 9.98 -19.20
CA ALA A 233 6.26 9.84 -19.14
C ALA A 233 6.70 8.83 -18.06
N VAL A 234 6.05 8.86 -16.88
CA VAL A 234 6.25 7.83 -15.85
C VAL A 234 5.88 6.46 -16.39
N VAL A 235 4.70 6.30 -17.00
CA VAL A 235 4.25 5.01 -17.53
C VAL A 235 5.28 4.42 -18.49
N LYS A 236 5.77 5.22 -19.43
CA LYS A 236 6.81 4.79 -20.38
C LYS A 236 8.10 4.37 -19.67
N ALA A 237 8.59 5.19 -18.73
CA ALA A 237 9.85 4.91 -18.04
C ALA A 237 9.75 3.66 -17.13
N VAL A 238 8.58 3.43 -16.52
CA VAL A 238 8.29 2.26 -15.70
C VAL A 238 8.16 1.00 -16.56
N GLU A 239 7.50 1.08 -17.72
CA GLU A 239 7.44 -0.02 -18.70
C GLU A 239 8.85 -0.46 -19.13
N GLU A 240 9.73 0.48 -19.47
CA GLU A 240 11.13 0.18 -19.78
C GLU A 240 11.87 -0.43 -18.57
N ALA A 241 11.56 0.02 -17.35
CA ALA A 241 12.13 -0.53 -16.12
C ALA A 241 11.67 -1.97 -15.85
N ALA A 242 10.48 -2.37 -16.30
CA ALA A 242 9.94 -3.70 -16.10
C ALA A 242 10.78 -4.81 -16.78
N LEU A 243 11.56 -4.44 -17.79
CA LEU A 243 12.48 -5.35 -18.48
C LEU A 243 13.73 -5.72 -17.65
N HIS A 244 13.96 -5.04 -16.52
CA HIS A 244 15.05 -5.36 -15.60
C HIS A 244 14.60 -6.28 -14.46
N GLU A 245 15.36 -7.34 -14.19
CA GLU A 245 15.00 -8.39 -13.23
C GLU A 245 14.66 -7.87 -11.82
N ASN A 246 15.46 -6.93 -11.28
CA ASN A 246 15.24 -6.38 -9.94
C ASN A 246 14.03 -5.43 -9.84
N ALA A 247 13.61 -4.84 -10.96
CA ALA A 247 12.56 -3.82 -10.98
C ALA A 247 11.23 -4.35 -11.53
N CYS A 248 11.21 -5.52 -12.17
CA CYS A 248 10.06 -6.08 -12.88
C CYS A 248 8.76 -6.07 -12.05
N PHE A 249 8.78 -6.67 -10.87
CA PHE A 249 7.58 -6.74 -10.01
C PHE A 249 7.11 -5.37 -9.52
N PHE A 250 8.05 -4.51 -9.10
CA PHE A 250 7.72 -3.14 -8.69
C PHE A 250 7.16 -2.32 -9.86
N ALA A 251 7.73 -2.46 -11.05
CA ALA A 251 7.28 -1.75 -12.24
C ALA A 251 5.86 -2.18 -12.64
N ILE A 252 5.56 -3.48 -12.63
CA ILE A 252 4.21 -3.98 -12.91
C ILE A 252 3.21 -3.48 -11.86
N ASP A 253 3.58 -3.46 -10.56
CA ASP A 253 2.74 -2.91 -9.49
C ASP A 253 2.47 -1.41 -9.67
N ILE A 254 3.49 -0.62 -10.04
CA ILE A 254 3.32 0.81 -10.34
C ILE A 254 2.36 1.01 -11.51
N LEU A 255 2.53 0.24 -12.60
CA LEU A 255 1.61 0.28 -13.75
C LEU A 255 0.20 -0.15 -13.35
N ALA A 256 0.04 -1.13 -12.46
CA ALA A 256 -1.25 -1.53 -11.94
C ALA A 256 -1.95 -0.40 -11.17
N LYS A 257 -1.18 0.43 -10.46
CA LYS A 257 -1.69 1.51 -9.60
C LYS A 257 -1.92 2.84 -10.32
N ILE A 258 -1.20 3.13 -11.40
CA ILE A 258 -1.48 4.28 -12.27
C ILE A 258 -2.69 3.96 -13.16
N LYS A 259 -3.90 4.32 -12.72
CA LYS A 259 -5.17 3.96 -13.41
C LYS A 259 -5.40 4.80 -14.67
N SER A 260 -4.65 4.50 -15.73
CA SER A 260 -4.65 5.20 -17.02
C SER A 260 -4.71 4.23 -18.19
N SER A 261 -5.21 4.70 -19.34
CA SER A 261 -5.21 3.95 -20.60
C SER A 261 -3.80 3.58 -21.07
N GLU A 262 -2.82 4.44 -20.79
CA GLU A 262 -1.42 4.28 -21.13
C GLU A 262 -0.81 3.13 -20.33
N ALA A 263 -1.12 3.05 -19.03
CA ALA A 263 -0.69 1.95 -18.16
C ALA A 263 -1.36 0.63 -18.54
N GLU A 264 -2.66 0.62 -18.86
CA GLU A 264 -3.33 -0.55 -19.45
C GLU A 264 -2.60 -1.02 -20.71
N ALA A 265 -2.29 -0.10 -21.62
CA ALA A 265 -1.60 -0.43 -22.87
C ALA A 265 -0.18 -0.96 -22.64
N ALA A 266 0.56 -0.43 -21.67
CA ALA A 266 1.87 -0.95 -21.27
C ALA A 266 1.77 -2.38 -20.72
N LEU A 267 0.82 -2.66 -19.83
CA LEU A 267 0.60 -4.00 -19.30
C LEU A 267 0.23 -5.00 -20.39
N LEU A 268 -0.59 -4.60 -21.37
CA LEU A 268 -0.92 -5.45 -22.52
C LEU A 268 0.32 -5.76 -23.39
N ARG A 269 1.25 -4.81 -23.56
CA ARG A 269 2.52 -5.07 -24.27
C ARG A 269 3.41 -6.01 -23.47
N LEU A 270 3.62 -5.74 -22.18
CA LEU A 270 4.42 -6.59 -21.29
C LEU A 270 3.91 -8.03 -21.24
N PHE A 271 2.59 -8.24 -21.27
CA PHE A 271 2.01 -9.59 -21.33
C PHE A 271 2.44 -10.36 -22.59
N ASN A 272 2.48 -9.67 -23.73
CA ASN A 272 2.80 -10.26 -25.03
C ASN A 272 4.31 -10.44 -25.27
N GLU A 273 5.16 -9.66 -24.59
CA GLU A 273 6.62 -9.68 -24.76
C GLU A 273 7.33 -10.74 -23.91
N THR A 274 6.64 -11.38 -22.97
CA THR A 274 7.20 -12.39 -22.08
C THR A 274 6.57 -13.76 -22.31
N ASP A 275 7.33 -14.83 -22.11
CA ASP A 275 6.82 -16.21 -22.02
C ASP A 275 6.85 -16.77 -20.60
N ARG A 276 7.38 -15.99 -19.66
CA ARG A 276 7.51 -16.38 -18.26
C ARG A 276 6.14 -16.41 -17.56
N THR A 277 5.75 -17.57 -17.06
CA THR A 277 4.45 -17.78 -16.39
C THR A 277 4.27 -16.93 -15.14
N ASP A 278 5.32 -16.76 -14.34
CA ASP A 278 5.30 -15.92 -13.14
C ASP A 278 5.02 -14.45 -13.50
N ILE A 279 5.71 -13.90 -14.51
CA ILE A 279 5.48 -12.54 -15.01
C ILE A 279 4.07 -12.41 -15.61
N LYS A 280 3.64 -13.35 -16.46
CA LYS A 280 2.28 -13.36 -17.03
C LYS A 280 1.20 -13.37 -15.94
N THR A 281 1.45 -14.06 -14.83
CA THR A 281 0.55 -14.10 -13.69
C THR A 281 0.41 -12.71 -13.06
N VAL A 282 1.52 -12.03 -12.77
CA VAL A 282 1.49 -10.68 -12.16
C VAL A 282 0.92 -9.63 -13.12
N VAL A 283 1.27 -9.68 -14.40
CA VAL A 283 0.69 -8.76 -15.41
C VAL A 283 -0.82 -8.98 -15.56
N SER A 284 -1.29 -10.22 -15.47
CA SER A 284 -2.73 -10.53 -15.53
C SER A 284 -3.50 -9.98 -14.34
N ASP A 285 -2.91 -10.06 -13.15
CA ASP A 285 -3.47 -9.41 -11.97
C ASP A 285 -3.50 -7.90 -12.16
N ALA A 286 -2.41 -7.28 -12.59
CA ALA A 286 -2.34 -5.85 -12.88
C ALA A 286 -3.39 -5.37 -13.90
N LEU A 287 -3.64 -6.15 -14.96
CA LEU A 287 -4.71 -5.89 -15.92
C LEU A 287 -6.10 -5.96 -15.28
N CYS A 288 -6.33 -6.90 -14.35
CA CYS A 288 -7.55 -6.96 -13.56
C CYS A 288 -7.69 -5.75 -12.64
N GLN A 289 -6.61 -5.29 -12.02
CA GLN A 289 -6.60 -4.09 -11.19
C GLN A 289 -6.84 -2.80 -11.98
N GLN A 290 -6.53 -2.78 -13.28
CA GLN A 290 -6.90 -1.72 -14.21
C GLN A 290 -8.38 -1.77 -14.64
N LEU A 291 -9.13 -2.79 -14.22
CA LEU A 291 -10.46 -3.12 -14.73
C LEU A 291 -10.45 -3.32 -16.27
N SER A 292 -9.35 -3.84 -16.81
CA SER A 292 -9.18 -4.00 -18.26
C SER A 292 -10.14 -5.04 -18.80
N VAL A 293 -11.04 -4.61 -19.69
CA VAL A 293 -11.88 -5.51 -20.48
C VAL A 293 -11.06 -6.23 -21.56
N LYS A 294 -10.03 -5.56 -22.11
CA LYS A 294 -9.11 -6.16 -23.10
C LYS A 294 -8.26 -7.28 -22.51
N GLY A 295 -7.95 -7.20 -21.22
CA GLY A 295 -7.21 -8.23 -20.50
C GLY A 295 -8.00 -9.52 -20.23
N ILE A 296 -9.34 -9.46 -20.20
CA ILE A 296 -10.20 -10.60 -19.80
C ILE A 296 -9.88 -11.88 -20.60
N PRO A 297 -9.80 -11.89 -21.94
CA PRO A 297 -9.47 -13.11 -22.69
C PRO A 297 -8.08 -13.68 -22.36
N LEU A 298 -7.11 -12.81 -22.05
CA LEU A 298 -5.74 -13.20 -21.70
C LEU A 298 -5.70 -13.89 -20.33
N VAL A 299 -6.36 -13.30 -19.34
CA VAL A 299 -6.44 -13.86 -17.99
C VAL A 299 -7.28 -15.14 -17.98
N GLU A 300 -8.38 -15.19 -18.75
CA GLU A 300 -9.17 -16.40 -18.91
C GLU A 300 -8.34 -17.56 -19.51
N SER A 301 -7.49 -17.25 -20.51
CA SER A 301 -6.57 -18.24 -21.08
C SER A 301 -5.63 -18.81 -20.01
N LEU A 302 -5.02 -17.97 -19.18
CA LEU A 302 -4.16 -18.44 -18.09
C LEU A 302 -4.90 -19.25 -17.02
N LEU A 303 -6.15 -18.89 -16.69
CA LEU A 303 -6.96 -19.69 -15.77
C LEU A 303 -7.19 -21.12 -16.31
N LYS A 304 -7.19 -21.30 -17.63
CA LYS A 304 -7.34 -22.61 -18.30
C LYS A 304 -6.02 -23.35 -18.48
N THR A 305 -4.96 -22.65 -18.90
CA THR A 305 -3.66 -23.26 -19.21
C THR A 305 -2.74 -23.40 -18.00
N GLY A 306 -3.02 -22.69 -16.91
CA GLY A 306 -2.21 -22.62 -15.71
C GLY A 306 -1.54 -21.25 -15.54
N PHE A 307 -1.45 -20.82 -14.29
CA PHE A 307 -0.74 -19.63 -13.83
C PHE A 307 0.10 -20.00 -12.59
N ASP A 308 1.03 -19.15 -12.20
CA ASP A 308 1.89 -19.41 -11.04
C ASP A 308 1.17 -19.06 -9.73
N SER A 309 0.46 -20.05 -9.18
CA SER A 309 -0.25 -19.90 -7.90
C SER A 309 0.67 -19.76 -6.68
N SER A 310 1.99 -19.95 -6.83
CA SER A 310 2.95 -19.66 -5.75
C SER A 310 3.22 -18.16 -5.61
N ILE A 311 2.97 -17.40 -6.68
CA ILE A 311 3.10 -15.93 -6.69
C ILE A 311 1.80 -15.28 -6.22
N LEU A 312 0.67 -15.56 -6.88
CA LEU A 312 -0.66 -15.08 -6.47
C LEU A 312 -1.79 -15.92 -7.09
N ASP A 313 -3.00 -15.82 -6.53
CA ASP A 313 -4.20 -16.46 -7.08
C ASP A 313 -5.00 -15.50 -7.98
N LEU A 314 -5.04 -15.77 -9.28
CA LEU A 314 -5.77 -14.94 -10.26
C LEU A 314 -7.30 -15.06 -10.19
N LYS A 315 -7.85 -16.03 -9.46
CA LYS A 315 -9.30 -16.31 -9.47
C LYS A 315 -10.12 -15.13 -8.94
N GLU A 316 -9.69 -14.51 -7.85
CA GLU A 316 -10.39 -13.37 -7.26
C GLU A 316 -10.30 -12.14 -8.16
N SER A 317 -9.10 -11.82 -8.64
CA SER A 317 -8.84 -10.69 -9.53
C SER A 317 -9.66 -10.75 -10.82
N PHE A 318 -9.69 -11.92 -11.47
CA PHE A 318 -10.50 -12.13 -12.66
C PHE A 318 -12.00 -12.02 -12.36
N TYR A 319 -12.46 -12.66 -11.27
CA TYR A 319 -13.86 -12.62 -10.86
C TYR A 319 -14.32 -11.18 -10.61
N ALA A 320 -13.56 -10.42 -9.84
CA ALA A 320 -13.87 -9.05 -9.50
C ALA A 320 -13.82 -8.14 -10.75
N ASN A 321 -12.80 -8.25 -11.60
CA ASN A 321 -12.71 -7.46 -12.84
C ASN A 321 -13.96 -7.65 -13.73
N VAL A 322 -14.38 -8.90 -13.94
CA VAL A 322 -15.60 -9.23 -14.70
C VAL A 322 -16.84 -8.62 -14.06
N LYS A 323 -17.01 -8.78 -12.73
CA LYS A 323 -18.19 -8.30 -12.01
C LYS A 323 -18.26 -6.77 -11.95
N ILE A 324 -17.15 -6.09 -11.69
CA ILE A 324 -17.08 -4.62 -11.64
C ILE A 324 -17.37 -4.02 -13.03
N ASN A 325 -16.95 -4.68 -14.11
CA ASN A 325 -17.31 -4.26 -15.46
C ASN A 325 -18.74 -4.64 -15.89
N GLY A 326 -19.52 -5.30 -15.03
CA GLY A 326 -20.90 -5.71 -15.34
C GLY A 326 -20.99 -6.80 -16.41
N ILE A 327 -19.91 -7.55 -16.63
CA ILE A 327 -19.84 -8.58 -17.68
C ILE A 327 -20.43 -9.88 -17.14
N ASN A 328 -21.38 -10.46 -17.88
CA ASN A 328 -21.89 -11.80 -17.59
C ASN A 328 -20.94 -12.85 -18.20
N HIS A 329 -20.10 -13.48 -17.38
CA HIS A 329 -19.09 -14.44 -17.83
C HIS A 329 -19.41 -15.87 -17.39
N PRO A 330 -19.26 -16.89 -18.25
CA PRO A 330 -19.58 -18.29 -17.91
C PRO A 330 -18.87 -18.84 -16.67
N LEU A 331 -17.64 -18.38 -16.43
CA LEU A 331 -16.84 -18.80 -15.26
C LEU A 331 -17.26 -18.14 -13.94
N SER A 332 -18.10 -17.09 -13.95
CA SER A 332 -18.40 -16.30 -12.75
C SER A 332 -18.97 -17.14 -11.60
N ASP A 333 -19.96 -17.99 -11.88
CA ASP A 333 -20.61 -18.80 -10.83
C ASP A 333 -19.68 -19.87 -10.26
N GLU A 334 -18.86 -20.48 -11.13
CA GLU A 334 -17.87 -21.45 -10.70
C GLU A 334 -16.80 -20.80 -9.82
N LEU A 335 -16.26 -19.65 -10.24
CA LEU A 335 -15.26 -18.91 -9.49
C LEU A 335 -15.81 -18.46 -8.14
N LYS A 336 -17.03 -17.89 -8.09
CA LYS A 336 -17.67 -17.51 -6.83
C LYS A 336 -17.80 -18.69 -5.87
N ARG A 337 -18.20 -19.87 -6.36
CA ARG A 337 -18.27 -21.09 -5.54
C ARG A 337 -16.90 -21.52 -5.02
N ARG A 338 -15.85 -21.44 -5.84
CA ARG A 338 -14.47 -21.77 -5.43
C ARG A 338 -13.94 -20.80 -4.39
N LEU A 339 -14.13 -19.50 -4.60
CA LEU A 339 -13.73 -18.45 -3.66
C LEU A 339 -14.41 -18.63 -2.30
N LYS A 340 -15.74 -18.87 -2.28
CA LYS A 340 -16.46 -19.17 -1.02
C LYS A 340 -15.90 -20.39 -0.29
N LYS A 341 -15.54 -21.45 -1.01
CA LYS A 341 -14.95 -22.65 -0.39
C LYS A 341 -13.57 -22.37 0.22
N GLU A 342 -12.75 -21.55 -0.44
CA GLU A 342 -11.42 -21.21 0.07
C GLU A 342 -11.52 -20.32 1.32
N VAL A 343 -12.41 -19.34 1.30
CA VAL A 343 -12.70 -18.50 2.48
C VAL A 343 -13.19 -19.34 3.65
N GLU A 344 -14.14 -20.25 3.43
CA GLU A 344 -14.66 -21.11 4.49
C GLU A 344 -13.56 -22.02 5.07
N LYS A 345 -12.67 -22.53 4.21
CA LYS A 345 -11.52 -23.32 4.65
C LYS A 345 -10.55 -22.48 5.50
N GLN A 346 -10.28 -21.24 5.10
CA GLN A 346 -9.44 -20.31 5.89
C GLN A 346 -10.08 -19.98 7.23
N ARG A 347 -11.40 -19.76 7.27
CA ARG A 347 -12.17 -19.52 8.49
C ARG A 347 -12.03 -20.67 9.49
N VAL A 348 -12.24 -21.92 9.03
CA VAL A 348 -12.07 -23.11 9.87
C VAL A 348 -10.63 -23.25 10.40
N ILE A 349 -9.62 -22.88 9.61
CA ILE A 349 -8.22 -22.86 10.07
C ILE A 349 -8.03 -21.81 11.16
N GLN A 350 -8.50 -20.58 10.94
CA GLN A 350 -8.37 -19.47 11.89
C GLN A 350 -9.08 -19.79 13.22
N GLU A 351 -10.33 -20.29 13.18
CA GLU A 351 -11.07 -20.68 14.39
C GLU A 351 -10.33 -21.74 15.21
N ARG A 352 -9.69 -22.71 14.54
CA ARG A 352 -8.88 -23.72 15.23
C ARG A 352 -7.58 -23.15 15.78
N MET A 353 -6.97 -22.15 15.13
CA MET A 353 -5.81 -21.44 15.66
C MET A 353 -6.19 -20.65 16.92
N ASP A 354 -7.30 -19.91 16.89
CA ASP A 354 -7.80 -19.11 18.01
C ASP A 354 -8.23 -19.99 19.20
N ALA A 355 -8.79 -21.16 18.92
CA ALA A 355 -9.12 -22.17 19.93
C ALA A 355 -7.88 -22.93 20.45
N GLY A 356 -6.67 -22.65 19.94
CA GLY A 356 -5.44 -23.36 20.31
C GLY A 356 -5.43 -24.85 19.92
N LEU A 357 -6.31 -25.26 19.01
CA LEU A 357 -6.49 -26.66 18.56
C LEU A 357 -5.53 -27.06 17.44
N ILE A 358 -4.92 -26.08 16.76
CA ILE A 358 -3.79 -26.31 15.86
C ILE A 358 -2.54 -26.11 16.70
N PRO A 359 -1.63 -27.11 16.79
CA PRO A 359 -0.33 -26.88 17.40
C PRO A 359 0.28 -25.68 16.69
N LEU A 360 0.68 -24.64 17.43
CA LEU A 360 1.67 -23.70 16.94
C LEU A 360 2.80 -24.59 16.45
N ASN A 361 2.92 -24.78 15.13
CA ASN A 361 4.07 -25.44 14.58
C ASN A 361 5.22 -24.67 15.20
N LYS A 362 6.01 -25.32 16.06
CA LYS A 362 7.32 -24.81 16.41
C LYS A 362 7.88 -24.41 15.06
N SER A 363 8.04 -23.11 14.82
CA SER A 363 8.86 -22.61 13.72
C SER A 363 10.02 -23.57 13.67
N PRO A 364 10.28 -24.28 12.56
CA PRO A 364 11.21 -25.41 12.57
C PRO A 364 12.42 -24.89 13.33
N GLU A 365 12.66 -25.44 14.53
CA GLU A 365 13.76 -24.98 15.37
C GLU A 365 14.92 -25.04 14.41
N LEU A 366 15.46 -23.87 14.06
CA LEU A 366 16.54 -23.75 13.10
C LEU A 366 17.64 -24.58 13.74
N LYS A 367 17.73 -25.86 13.36
CA LYS A 367 18.78 -26.79 13.76
C LYS A 367 19.99 -26.37 12.95
N VAL A 368 20.43 -25.14 13.19
CA VAL A 368 21.73 -24.65 12.81
C VAL A 368 22.70 -25.48 13.63
N GLY A 369 23.45 -26.34 12.94
CA GLY A 369 24.49 -27.12 13.58
C GLY A 369 25.47 -26.18 14.27
N ARG A 370 26.02 -26.57 15.44
CA ARG A 370 27.00 -25.75 16.18
C ARG A 370 28.14 -25.21 15.31
N ASN A 371 28.48 -25.88 14.21
CA ASN A 371 29.54 -25.48 13.31
C ASN A 371 29.07 -24.74 12.04
N ASP A 372 27.77 -24.56 11.81
CA ASP A 372 27.21 -23.89 10.65
C ASP A 372 27.33 -22.36 10.77
N PRO A 373 27.28 -21.60 9.66
CA PRO A 373 27.22 -20.15 9.69
C PRO A 373 26.07 -19.65 10.57
N CYS A 374 26.36 -18.68 11.43
CA CYS A 374 25.40 -18.16 12.38
C CYS A 374 24.31 -17.36 11.64
N PRO A 375 23.02 -17.65 11.89
CA PRO A 375 21.91 -17.01 11.19
C PRO A 375 21.75 -15.51 11.52
N CYS A 376 22.48 -14.96 12.50
CA CYS A 376 22.49 -13.53 12.80
C CYS A 376 23.30 -12.68 11.81
N GLY A 377 23.89 -13.31 10.76
CA GLY A 377 24.62 -12.60 9.72
C GLY A 377 26.05 -12.18 10.10
N SER A 378 26.57 -12.62 11.25
CA SER A 378 27.90 -12.24 11.75
C SER A 378 29.08 -12.85 10.97
N GLY A 379 28.83 -13.80 10.06
CA GLY A 379 29.86 -14.56 9.35
C GLY A 379 30.61 -15.60 10.20
N LYS A 380 30.29 -15.74 11.49
CA LYS A 380 30.92 -16.71 12.41
C LYS A 380 30.14 -18.03 12.47
N LYS A 381 30.78 -19.12 12.94
CA LYS A 381 30.07 -20.37 13.27
C LYS A 381 29.10 -20.16 14.44
N PHE A 382 27.94 -20.81 14.44
CA PHE A 382 26.88 -20.62 15.44
C PHE A 382 27.37 -20.76 16.89
N LYS A 383 28.21 -21.77 17.18
CA LYS A 383 28.82 -22.00 18.51
C LYS A 383 29.76 -20.91 19.02
N LYS A 384 30.14 -19.95 18.17
CA LYS A 384 31.08 -18.86 18.50
C LYS A 384 30.39 -17.49 18.46
N CYS A 385 29.07 -17.44 18.29
CA CYS A 385 28.35 -16.19 18.11
C CYS A 385 27.09 -16.09 18.96
N CYS A 386 26.18 -17.07 18.87
CA CYS A 386 24.85 -16.98 19.49
C CYS A 386 24.55 -18.16 20.44
N LEU A 387 25.61 -18.90 20.81
CA LEU A 387 25.64 -20.02 21.74
C LEU A 387 26.85 -19.80 22.63
#